data_AF-A0A9X8R868-F1
#
_entry.id   AF-A0A9X8R868-F1
#
_cell.length_a   1.000
_cell.length_b   1.000
_cell.length_c   1.000
_cell.angle_alpha   90.00
_cell.angle_beta   90.00
_cell.angle_gamma   90.00
#
_symmetry.space_group_name_H-M   'P 1'
#
loop_
_entity.id
_entity.type
_entity.pdbx_description
1 polymer ?
#
loop_
_entity_poly.entity_id
_entity_poly.type
_entity_poly.pdbx_seq_one_letter_code
_entity_poly.pdbx_strand_id
1 'polypeptide(L)'
;MAAGGCTTYFDMSLYGIPSTVVRKALLEKGKLGEMKSVIDFGIWRGMVPGNIDDLVDLAKSGVIGFKAFLSATGNEEFERADDFTLLR
;
A
#
# COMPACT_ATOMS: atom_id res chain seq x y z
N MET A 1 -11.07 10.85 11.70
CA MET A 1 -11.95 9.84 11.05
C MET A 1 -13.10 9.46 11.96
N ALA A 2 -12.86 8.82 13.12
CA ALA A 2 -13.92 8.42 14.05
C ALA A 2 -14.86 9.58 14.49
N ALA A 3 -14.30 10.73 14.86
CA ALA A 3 -15.10 11.91 15.26
C ALA A 3 -15.99 12.47 14.12
N GLY A 4 -15.72 12.10 12.86
CA GLY A 4 -16.54 12.45 11.70
C GLY A 4 -17.51 11.33 11.29
N GLY A 5 -17.66 10.28 12.10
CA GLY A 5 -18.57 9.16 11.85
C GLY A 5 -18.02 8.07 10.92
N CYS A 6 -16.75 8.15 10.50
CA CYS A 6 -16.13 7.08 9.71
C CYS A 6 -15.74 5.90 10.61
N THR A 7 -16.14 4.69 10.21
CA THR A 7 -15.89 3.44 10.95
C THR A 7 -14.81 2.56 10.33
N THR A 8 -14.43 2.82 9.08
CA THR A 8 -13.39 2.07 8.37
C THR A 8 -12.62 3.00 7.43
N TYR A 9 -11.32 2.76 7.26
CA TYR A 9 -10.51 3.47 6.27
C TYR A 9 -9.54 2.54 5.55
N PHE A 10 -9.10 2.97 4.38
CA PHE A 10 -8.11 2.26 3.58
C PHE A 10 -6.85 3.12 3.43
N ASP A 11 -5.79 2.72 4.10
CA ASP A 11 -4.53 3.47 4.14
C ASP A 11 -3.77 3.35 2.82
N MET A 12 -3.33 4.49 2.29
CA MET A 12 -2.63 4.56 1.02
C MET A 12 -1.18 4.06 1.13
N SER A 13 -0.68 3.52 0.03
CA SER A 13 0.66 2.92 -0.03
C SER A 13 1.81 3.95 -0.13
N LEU A 14 1.50 5.21 -0.46
CA LEU A 14 2.46 6.31 -0.64
C LEU A 14 2.67 7.09 0.68
N TYR A 15 3.85 7.66 0.88
CA TYR A 15 4.26 8.53 2.01
C TYR A 15 4.48 7.85 3.37
N GLY A 16 4.21 6.55 3.50
CA GLY A 16 4.83 5.78 4.58
C GLY A 16 6.36 5.88 4.49
N ILE A 17 7.06 5.81 5.63
CA ILE A 17 8.53 5.75 5.65
C ILE A 17 8.91 4.41 6.30
N PRO A 18 9.28 3.39 5.51
CA PRO A 18 9.32 3.35 4.04
C PRO A 18 7.92 3.25 3.40
N SER A 19 7.84 3.58 2.11
CA SER A 19 6.61 3.43 1.34
C SER A 19 6.15 1.97 1.37
N THR A 20 4.84 1.72 1.29
CA THR A 20 4.28 0.35 1.33
C THR A 20 4.46 -0.33 -0.03
N VAL A 21 5.71 -0.46 -0.46
CA VAL A 21 6.17 -1.05 -1.73
C VAL A 21 7.00 -2.33 -1.53
N VAL A 22 7.18 -2.77 -0.28
CA VAL A 22 7.83 -4.03 0.12
C VAL A 22 7.05 -4.72 1.25
N ARG A 23 7.22 -6.05 1.40
CA ARG A 23 6.54 -6.86 2.44
C ARG A 23 6.77 -6.33 3.86
N LYS A 24 8.00 -5.95 4.19
CA LYS A 24 8.38 -5.48 5.52
C LYS A 24 7.56 -4.25 5.94
N ALA A 25 7.47 -3.26 5.06
CA ALA A 25 6.72 -2.03 5.27
C ALA A 25 5.22 -2.30 5.51
N LEU A 26 4.64 -3.24 4.76
CA LEU A 26 3.25 -3.66 4.94
C LEU A 26 3.01 -4.26 6.33
N LEU A 27 3.87 -5.20 6.76
CA LEU A 27 3.71 -5.87 8.06
C LEU A 27 3.92 -4.91 9.24
N GLU A 28 4.89 -4.00 9.13
CA GLU A 28 5.12 -2.96 10.14
C GLU A 28 3.93 -2.00 10.24
N LYS A 29 3.40 -1.55 9.09
CA LYS A 29 2.20 -0.70 9.04
C LYS A 29 0.97 -1.41 9.60
N GLY A 30 0.78 -2.70 9.28
CA GLY A 30 -0.29 -3.53 9.83
C GLY A 30 -0.23 -3.61 11.35
N LYS A 31 0.95 -3.96 11.91
CA LYS A 31 1.15 -3.99 13.38
C LYS A 31 0.85 -2.64 14.04
N LEU A 32 1.25 -1.53 13.41
CA LEU A 32 0.93 -0.19 13.91
C LEU A 32 -0.56 0.11 13.87
N GLY A 33 -1.26 -0.31 12.81
CA GLY A 33 -2.71 -0.21 12.69
C GLY A 33 -3.43 -0.96 13.82
N GLU A 34 -3.04 -2.21 14.09
CA GLU A 34 -3.60 -3.02 15.18
C GLU A 34 -3.39 -2.38 16.56
N MET A 35 -2.23 -1.73 16.78
CA MET A 35 -1.92 -1.13 18.09
C MET A 35 -2.53 0.27 18.28
N LYS A 36 -2.74 1.03 17.21
CA LYS A 36 -3.04 2.48 17.31
C LYS A 36 -4.35 2.89 16.67
N SER A 37 -4.92 2.11 15.75
CA SER A 37 -6.18 2.47 15.12
C SER A 37 -7.33 2.30 16.11
N VAL A 38 -8.23 3.28 16.11
CA VAL A 38 -9.45 3.27 16.95
C VAL A 38 -10.69 2.83 16.16
N ILE A 39 -10.53 2.59 14.86
CA ILE A 39 -11.56 2.13 13.92
C ILE A 39 -10.95 1.10 12.96
N ASP A 40 -11.77 0.39 12.20
CA ASP A 40 -11.28 -0.66 11.29
C ASP A 40 -10.42 -0.06 10.18
N PHE A 41 -9.47 -0.87 9.70
CA PHE A 41 -8.56 -0.43 8.64
C PHE A 41 -8.24 -1.53 7.64
N GLY A 42 -7.94 -1.11 6.41
CA GLY A 42 -7.30 -1.91 5.38
C GLY A 42 -6.09 -1.19 4.81
N ILE A 43 -5.18 -1.90 4.16
CA ILE A 43 -3.94 -1.32 3.63
C ILE A 43 -3.82 -1.61 2.13
N TRP A 44 -3.62 -0.55 1.34
CA TRP A 44 -3.20 -0.65 -0.06
C TRP A 44 -1.73 -1.04 -0.18
N ARG A 45 -1.41 -1.91 -1.15
CA ARG A 45 -0.04 -2.21 -1.52
C ARG A 45 0.35 -1.45 -2.79
N GLY A 46 1.52 -0.83 -2.79
CA GLY A 46 2.00 -0.09 -3.95
C GLY A 46 2.51 -1.03 -5.06
N MET A 47 2.02 -0.87 -6.28
CA MET A 47 2.56 -1.56 -7.45
C MET A 47 3.50 -0.59 -8.17
N VAL A 48 4.78 -0.94 -8.24
CA VAL A 48 5.85 -0.14 -8.83
C VAL A 48 6.73 -1.03 -9.71
N PRO A 49 7.51 -0.46 -10.65
CA PRO A 49 8.46 -1.24 -11.43
C PRO A 49 9.33 -2.16 -10.56
N GLY A 50 9.48 -3.40 -10.98
CA GLY A 50 10.34 -4.40 -10.32
C GLY A 50 9.72 -5.17 -9.16
N ASN A 51 8.46 -4.94 -8.75
CA ASN A 51 7.84 -5.66 -7.63
C ASN A 51 6.62 -6.52 -7.97
N ILE A 52 6.41 -6.84 -9.25
CA ILE A 52 5.24 -7.60 -9.73
C ILE A 52 5.20 -9.04 -9.22
N ASP A 53 6.35 -9.70 -9.21
CA ASP A 53 6.42 -11.12 -8.81
C ASP A 53 6.02 -11.31 -7.32
N ASP A 54 6.13 -10.26 -6.51
CA ASP A 54 5.73 -10.26 -5.10
C ASP A 54 4.22 -10.08 -4.88
N LEU A 55 3.46 -9.62 -5.89
CA LEU A 55 2.06 -9.20 -5.70
C LEU A 55 1.18 -10.39 -5.29
N VAL A 56 1.38 -11.57 -5.88
CA VAL A 56 0.56 -12.76 -5.60
C VAL A 56 0.66 -13.19 -4.14
N ASP A 57 1.87 -13.26 -3.60
CA ASP A 57 2.06 -13.67 -2.21
C ASP A 57 1.68 -12.59 -1.20
N LEU A 58 1.67 -11.33 -1.62
CA LEU A 58 1.20 -10.22 -0.80
C LEU A 58 -0.32 -10.07 -0.82
N ALA A 59 -0.99 -10.44 -1.91
CA ALA A 59 -2.45 -10.56 -1.93
C ALA A 59 -2.93 -11.51 -0.84
N LYS A 60 -2.23 -12.64 -0.64
CA LYS A 60 -2.50 -13.61 0.44
C LYS A 60 -2.24 -13.05 1.84
N SER A 61 -1.50 -11.94 1.96
CA SER A 61 -1.17 -11.30 3.24
C SER A 61 -2.24 -10.31 3.72
N GLY A 62 -3.39 -10.24 3.05
CA GLY A 62 -4.56 -9.48 3.51
C GLY A 62 -4.62 -8.02 3.05
N VAL A 63 -3.85 -7.64 2.03
CA VAL A 63 -4.01 -6.31 1.41
C VAL A 63 -5.38 -6.23 0.74
N ILE A 64 -6.01 -5.06 0.76
CA ILE A 64 -7.32 -4.86 0.12
C ILE A 64 -7.22 -4.75 -1.40
N GLY A 65 -6.01 -4.52 -1.92
CA GLY A 65 -5.73 -4.34 -3.32
C GLY A 65 -4.39 -3.67 -3.58
N PHE A 66 -4.13 -3.42 -4.85
CA PHE A 66 -2.90 -2.79 -5.34
C PHE A 66 -3.20 -1.43 -5.97
N LYS A 67 -2.26 -0.50 -5.80
CA LYS A 67 -2.36 0.84 -6.35
C LYS A 67 -1.07 1.21 -7.05
N ALA A 68 -1.18 1.71 -8.28
CA ALA A 68 -0.09 2.30 -9.05
C ALA A 68 -0.36 3.78 -9.33
N PHE A 69 0.69 4.53 -9.66
CA PHE A 69 0.55 5.82 -10.31
C PHE A 69 0.93 5.71 -11.78
N LEU A 70 0.22 6.41 -12.65
CA LEU A 70 0.55 6.49 -14.08
C LEU A 70 1.44 7.71 -14.40
N SER A 71 1.53 8.65 -13.47
CA SER A 71 2.38 9.84 -13.53
C SER A 71 3.41 9.84 -12.41
N ALA A 72 4.49 10.61 -12.57
CA ALA A 72 5.50 10.75 -11.53
C ALA A 72 4.88 11.25 -10.21
N THR A 73 5.35 10.69 -9.09
CA THR A 73 4.79 10.93 -7.74
C THR A 73 5.58 11.97 -6.95
N GLY A 74 6.80 12.30 -7.40
CA GLY A 74 7.76 13.09 -6.63
C GLY A 74 8.45 12.32 -5.49
N ASN A 75 8.21 11.00 -5.37
CA ASN A 75 8.86 10.12 -4.40
C ASN A 75 9.59 8.98 -5.13
N GLU A 76 10.91 8.89 -4.95
CA GLU A 76 11.76 7.90 -5.60
C GLU A 76 11.44 6.46 -5.17
N GLU A 77 10.95 6.24 -3.94
CA GLU A 77 10.51 4.92 -3.47
C GLU A 77 9.20 4.45 -4.13
N PHE A 78 8.49 5.35 -4.81
CA PHE A 78 7.20 5.08 -5.43
C PHE A 78 7.17 5.60 -6.86
N GLU A 79 7.96 4.97 -7.72
CA GLU A 79 8.00 5.26 -9.14
C GLU A 79 6.63 5.02 -9.82
N ARG A 80 6.37 5.76 -10.90
CA ARG A 80 5.20 5.49 -11.75
C ARG A 80 5.31 4.10 -12.40
N ALA A 81 4.19 3.45 -12.61
CA ALA A 81 4.17 2.21 -13.37
C ALA A 81 4.60 2.45 -14.83
N ASP A 82 5.33 1.50 -15.39
CA ASP A 82 5.66 1.40 -16.82
C ASP A 82 4.77 0.35 -17.51
N ASP A 83 4.91 0.22 -18.84
CA ASP A 83 4.11 -0.71 -19.63
C ASP A 83 4.30 -2.17 -19.17
N PHE A 84 5.54 -2.54 -18.80
CA PHE A 84 5.83 -3.85 -18.25
C PHE A 84 5.08 -4.09 -16.94
N THR A 85 4.94 -3.04 -16.13
CA THR A 85 4.25 -3.11 -14.84
C THR A 85 2.73 -3.28 -15.01
N LEU A 86 2.15 -2.75 -16.09
CA LEU A 86 0.70 -2.72 -16.29
C LEU A 86 0.15 -3.89 -17.13
N LEU A 87 0.97 -4.47 -18.01
CA LEU A 87 0.52 -5.42 -19.02
C LEU A 87 0.82 -6.89 -18.68
N ARG A 88 1.39 -7.16 -17.50
CA ARG A 88 1.87 -8.49 -17.12
C ARG A 88 0.97 -9.20 -16.12
#